data_AF-V6AQJ6-F1
#
_entry.id   AF-V6AQJ6-F1
#
_cell.length_a   1.000
_cell.length_b   1.000
_cell.length_c   1.000
_cell.angle_alpha   90.00
_cell.angle_beta   90.00
_cell.angle_gamma   90.00
#
_symmetry.space_group_name_H-M   'P 1'
#
loop_
_entity.id
_entity.type
_entity.pdbx_description
1 polymer ?
#
loop_
_entity_poly.entity_id
_entity_poly.type
_entity_poly.pdbx_seq_one_letter_code
_entity_poly.pdbx_strand_id
1 'polypeptide(L)'
;MIIFDYNPQFFKLHPEYTREELLKLQEDILAVISEGSDDIERDLNSKMDRYHIHVILRECHDRKLIQREKLGYEIIKGDKVPRYRYFTI
;
A
#
# COMPACT_ATOMS: atom_id res chain seq x y z
N MET A 1 1.85 4.66 15.70
CA MET A 1 1.37 4.12 14.42
C MET A 1 1.32 2.61 14.55
N ILE A 2 0.19 1.96 14.22
CA ILE A 2 0.06 0.49 14.33
C ILE A 2 0.54 -0.11 13.01
N ILE A 3 1.59 -0.92 13.05
CA ILE A 3 2.05 -1.77 11.95
C ILE A 3 1.71 -3.23 12.24
N PHE A 4 1.54 -4.04 11.20
CA PHE A 4 1.32 -5.47 11.34
C PHE A 4 2.47 -6.24 10.72
N ASP A 5 2.68 -7.46 11.20
CA ASP A 5 3.67 -8.35 10.63
C ASP A 5 3.03 -9.26 9.57
N TYR A 6 3.86 -9.77 8.66
CA TYR A 6 3.43 -10.69 7.61
C TYR A 6 3.59 -12.13 8.07
N ASN A 7 2.78 -13.03 7.50
CA ASN A 7 3.00 -14.45 7.75
C ASN A 7 4.35 -14.90 7.12
N PRO A 8 5.02 -15.92 7.66
CA PRO A 8 6.29 -16.40 7.09
C PRO A 8 6.21 -16.90 5.64
N GLN A 9 5.03 -17.28 5.16
CA GLN A 9 4.83 -17.75 3.79
C GLN A 9 4.91 -16.61 2.77
N PHE A 10 4.54 -15.39 3.15
CA PHE A 10 4.65 -14.20 2.31
C PHE A 10 6.10 -13.96 1.90
N PHE A 11 7.04 -14.00 2.86
CA PHE A 11 8.47 -13.83 2.59
C PHE A 11 9.07 -14.96 1.75
N LYS A 12 8.48 -16.17 1.77
CA LYS A 12 8.89 -17.26 0.87
C LYS A 12 8.47 -17.02 -0.57
N LEU A 13 7.34 -16.34 -0.78
CA LEU A 13 6.80 -16.02 -2.10
C LEU A 13 7.39 -14.74 -2.68
N HIS A 14 7.88 -13.84 -1.82
CA HIS A 14 8.48 -12.55 -2.17
C HIS A 14 9.91 -12.43 -1.63
N PRO A 15 10.86 -13.28 -2.07
CA PRO A 15 12.25 -13.25 -1.59
C PRO A 15 13.04 -12.02 -2.05
N GLU A 16 12.48 -11.23 -2.96
CA GLU A 16 13.05 -9.98 -3.48
C GLU A 16 13.17 -8.86 -2.42
N TYR A 17 12.40 -8.94 -1.33
CA TYR A 17 12.40 -7.95 -0.26
C TYR A 17 12.54 -8.59 1.11
N THR A 18 13.30 -7.95 1.99
CA THR A 18 13.44 -8.35 3.39
C THR A 18 12.19 -7.98 4.19
N ARG A 19 12.02 -8.62 5.35
CA ARG A 19 10.95 -8.28 6.30
C ARG A 19 11.02 -6.82 6.73
N GLU A 20 12.22 -6.33 7.02
CA GLU A 20 12.49 -4.96 7.44
C GLU A 20 12.11 -3.95 6.36
N GLU A 21 12.44 -4.22 5.10
CA GLU A 21 12.08 -3.35 3.97
C GLU A 21 10.56 -3.28 3.76
N LEU A 22 9.83 -4.40 3.91
CA LEU A 22 8.38 -4.44 3.76
C LEU A 22 7.65 -3.76 4.94
N LEU A 23 8.17 -3.92 6.15
CA LEU A 23 7.66 -3.18 7.31
C LEU A 23 7.91 -1.68 7.16
N LYS A 24 9.09 -1.29 6.64
CA LYS A 24 9.40 0.11 6.37
C LYS A 24 8.47 0.69 5.29
N LEU A 25 8.21 -0.06 4.22
CA LEU A 25 7.23 0.33 3.20
C LEU A 25 5.84 0.57 3.82
N GLN A 26 5.41 -0.28 4.75
CA GLN A 26 4.14 -0.10 5.44
C GLN A 26 4.10 1.18 6.27
N GLU A 27 5.17 1.50 7.01
CA GLU A 27 5.27 2.75 7.76
C GLU A 27 5.17 3.96 6.82
N ASP A 28 5.90 3.93 5.70
CA ASP A 28 5.95 5.03 4.75
C ASP A 28 4.58 5.24 4.07
N ILE A 29 3.88 4.15 3.71
CA ILE A 29 2.49 4.21 3.19
C ILE A 29 1.55 4.86 4.21
N LEU A 30 1.59 4.44 5.47
CA LEU A 30 0.72 4.99 6.51
C LEU A 30 1.04 6.47 6.78
N ALA A 31 2.31 6.87 6.71
CA ALA A 31 2.71 8.26 6.83
C ALA A 31 2.14 9.11 5.68
N VAL A 32 2.35 8.69 4.43
CA VAL A 32 1.84 9.39 3.23
C VAL A 32 0.32 9.52 3.23
N ILE A 33 -0.41 8.48 3.70
CA ILE A 33 -1.87 8.55 3.86
C ILE A 33 -2.26 9.54 4.96
N SER A 34 -1.52 9.56 6.08
CA SER A 34 -1.78 10.48 7.19
C SER A 34 -1.57 11.94 6.80
N GLU A 35 -0.67 12.20 5.85
CA GLU A 35 -0.45 13.53 5.25
C GLU A 35 -1.54 13.94 4.26
N GLY A 36 -2.49 13.04 3.95
CA GLY A 36 -3.60 13.31 3.04
C GLY A 36 -3.21 13.28 1.57
N SER A 37 -2.16 12.52 1.21
CA SER A 37 -1.74 12.40 -0.19
C SER A 37 -2.83 11.81 -1.09
N ASP A 38 -3.07 12.48 -2.22
CA ASP A 38 -3.95 11.99 -3.28
C ASP A 38 -3.27 10.98 -4.23
N ASP A 39 -1.95 10.83 -4.13
CA ASP A 39 -1.12 9.98 -5.01
C ASP A 39 0.02 9.31 -4.21
N ILE A 40 -0.37 8.24 -3.51
CA ILE A 40 0.52 7.49 -2.60
C ILE A 40 1.76 6.99 -3.33
N GLU A 41 1.62 6.50 -4.57
CA GLU A 41 2.74 5.90 -5.30
C GLU A 41 3.80 6.93 -5.67
N ARG A 42 3.38 8.13 -6.08
CA ARG A 42 4.29 9.23 -6.37
C ARG A 42 5.02 9.70 -5.11
N ASP A 43 4.29 9.83 -4.01
CA ASP A 43 4.81 10.43 -2.78
C ASP A 43 5.64 9.43 -1.95
N LEU A 44 5.46 8.12 -2.16
CA LEU A 44 6.23 7.07 -1.48
C LEU A 44 7.73 7.09 -1.79
N ASN A 45 8.15 7.67 -2.92
CA ASN A 45 9.52 7.64 -3.46
C ASN A 45 10.23 6.28 -3.25
N SER A 46 9.48 5.19 -3.39
CA SER A 46 9.94 3.85 -3.07
C SER A 46 10.52 3.17 -4.30
N LYS A 47 11.57 2.37 -4.10
CA LYS A 47 12.11 1.49 -5.14
C LYS A 47 11.30 0.20 -5.30
N MET A 48 10.31 -0.03 -4.43
CA MET A 48 9.48 -1.23 -4.49
C MET A 48 8.46 -1.15 -5.62
N ASP A 49 8.10 -2.32 -6.14
CA ASP A 49 7.10 -2.40 -7.20
C ASP A 49 5.69 -2.01 -6.72
N ARG A 50 4.84 -1.69 -7.69
CA ARG A 50 3.45 -1.32 -7.46
C ARG A 50 2.65 -2.44 -6.79
N TYR A 51 3.02 -3.70 -7.02
CA TYR A 51 2.28 -4.83 -6.48
C TYR A 51 2.36 -4.84 -4.95
N HIS A 52 3.55 -4.65 -4.37
CA HIS A 52 3.74 -4.63 -2.92
C HIS A 52 3.01 -3.47 -2.26
N ILE A 53 3.05 -2.27 -2.86
CA ILE A 53 2.30 -1.11 -2.36
C ILE A 53 0.80 -1.44 -2.26
N HIS A 54 0.23 -2.05 -3.30
CA HIS A 54 -1.18 -2.41 -3.35
C HIS A 54 -1.55 -3.53 -2.36
N VAL A 55 -0.68 -4.51 -2.16
CA VAL A 55 -0.87 -5.55 -1.13
C VAL A 55 -0.93 -4.93 0.26
N ILE A 56 -0.02 -4.02 0.59
CA ILE A 56 0.01 -3.35 1.88
C ILE A 56 -1.24 -2.49 2.08
N LEU A 57 -1.62 -1.69 1.08
CA LEU A 57 -2.84 -0.88 1.11
C LEU A 57 -4.08 -1.72 1.39
N ARG A 58 -4.18 -2.90 0.74
CA ARG A 58 -5.28 -3.83 0.96
C ARG A 58 -5.27 -4.40 2.37
N GLU A 59 -4.14 -4.87 2.87
CA GLU A 59 -4.02 -5.41 4.22
C GLU A 59 -4.32 -4.35 5.30
N CYS A 60 -3.80 -3.12 5.14
CA CYS A 60 -4.12 -2.00 6.00
C CYS A 60 -5.62 -1.71 6.03
N HIS A 61 -6.29 -1.76 4.87
CA HIS A 61 -7.74 -1.60 4.78
C HIS A 61 -8.49 -2.75 5.47
N ASP A 62 -8.14 -4.00 5.17
CA ASP A 62 -8.82 -5.19 5.70
C ASP A 62 -8.67 -5.29 7.23
N ARG A 63 -7.57 -4.76 7.78
CA ARG A 63 -7.30 -4.63 9.23
C ARG A 63 -7.87 -3.36 9.85
N LYS A 64 -8.58 -2.53 9.09
CA LYS A 64 -9.19 -1.26 9.57
C LYS A 64 -8.15 -0.28 10.14
N LEU A 65 -6.98 -0.20 9.51
CA LEU A 65 -5.98 0.84 9.79
C LEU A 65 -6.20 2.09 8.94
N ILE A 66 -6.77 1.89 7.75
CA ILE A 66 -7.14 2.96 6.81
C ILE A 66 -8.53 2.65 6.26
N GLN A 67 -9.26 3.68 5.82
CA GLN A 67 -10.42 3.52 4.96
C GLN A 67 -10.03 3.86 3.51
N ARG A 68 -10.91 3.48 2.58
CA ARG A 68 -10.78 3.86 1.18
C ARG A 68 -12.11 4.28 0.59
N GLU A 69 -12.07 5.28 -0.27
CA GLU A 69 -13.19 5.75 -1.07
C GLU A 69 -12.90 5.47 -2.55
N LYS A 70 -13.85 4.87 -3.27
CA LYS A 70 -13.69 4.64 -4.71
C LYS A 70 -13.96 5.93 -5.48
N LEU A 71 -12.92 6.45 -6.14
CA LEU A 71 -13.01 7.66 -6.96
C LEU A 71 -13.50 7.39 -8.38
N GLY A 72 -13.37 6.16 -8.87
CA GLY A 72 -13.74 5.78 -10.22
C GLY A 72 -12.81 4.71 -10.79
N TYR A 73 -12.37 4.92 -12.03
CA TYR A 73 -11.44 4.04 -12.71
C TYR A 73 -10.40 4.85 -13.48
N GLU A 74 -9.19 4.33 -13.55
CA GLU A 74 -8.12 4.79 -14.44
C GLU A 74 -7.89 3.76 -15.55
N ILE A 75 -7.42 4.21 -16.72
CA ILE A 75 -7.04 3.33 -17.83
C ILE A 75 -5.52 3.20 -17.81
N ILE A 76 -5.01 2.00 -17.49
CA ILE A 76 -3.58 1.70 -17.47
C ILE A 76 -3.32 0.62 -18.51
N LYS A 77 -2.51 0.94 -19.53
CA LYS A 77 -2.18 0.00 -20.63
C LYS A 77 -3.41 -0.63 -21.32
N GLY A 78 -4.54 0.09 -21.34
CA GLY A 78 -5.80 -0.39 -21.91
C GLY A 78 -6.73 -1.09 -20.91
N ASP A 79 -6.26 -1.40 -19.70
CA ASP A 79 -7.06 -2.02 -18.65
C ASP A 79 -7.72 -0.98 -17.75
N LYS A 80 -8.97 -1.25 -17.37
CA LYS A 80 -9.76 -0.39 -16.46
C LYS A 80 -9.50 -0.78 -15.01
N VAL A 81 -8.67 0.00 -14.32
CA VAL A 81 -8.24 -0.26 -12.94
C VAL A 81 -9.01 0.67 -11.99
N PRO A 82 -9.59 0.18 -10.88
CA PRO A 82 -10.29 1.03 -9.93
C PRO A 82 -9.31 1.96 -9.21
N ARG A 83 -9.69 3.24 -9.08
CA ARG A 83 -8.92 4.25 -8.33
C ARG A 83 -9.56 4.48 -6.96
N TYR A 84 -8.72 4.55 -5.94
CA TYR A 84 -9.13 4.78 -4.56
C TYR A 84 -8.41 5.99 -3.96
N ARG A 85 -9.11 6.75 -3.11
CA ARG A 85 -8.50 7.65 -2.12
C ARG A 85 -8.43 6.90 -0.80
N TYR A 86 -7.31 7.00 -0.10
CA TYR A 86 -7.14 6.39 1.22
C TYR A 86 -7.01 7.47 2.29
N PHE A 87 -7.46 7.15 3.50
CA PHE A 87 -7.36 8.03 4.66
C PHE A 87 -7.28 7.21 5.94
N THR A 88 -6.62 7.73 6.97
CA THR A 88 -6.56 7.10 8.30
C THR A 88 -7.92 7.14 8.98
N ILE A 89 -8.14 6.21 9.92
CA ILE A 89 -9.35 6.16 10.78
C ILE A 89 -9.19 7.08 11.98
#